data_AF-A0A511DAU1-F1
#
_entry.id   AF-A0A511DAU1-F1
#
_cell.length_a   1.000
_cell.length_b   1.000
_cell.length_c   1.000
_cell.angle_alpha   90.00
_cell.angle_beta   90.00
_cell.angle_gamma   90.00
#
_symmetry.space_group_name_H-M   'P 1'
#
loop_
_entity.id
_entity.type
_entity.pdbx_description
1 polymer ?
#
loop_
_entity_poly.entity_id
_entity_poly.type
_entity_poly.pdbx_seq_one_letter_code
_entity_poly.pdbx_strand_id
1 'polypeptide(L)'
;MSAGVAEALPKAELHVHLDDYPVRALHEAGVVTSVNSDDPPCFGGYVADNHAALGLSTAPPAASARNSFTASFTPAEQVAAGIAAVDAAQRKIADAP
;
A
#
# COMPACT_ATOMS: atom_id res chain seq x y z
N MET A 1 22.06 -48.22 -11.16
CA MET A 1 21.26 -47.46 -10.18
C MET A 1 20.65 -46.28 -10.92
N SER A 2 19.32 -46.25 -11.06
CA SER A 2 18.59 -45.17 -11.74
C SER A 2 18.42 -44.01 -10.76
N ALA A 3 18.89 -42.82 -11.12
CA ALA A 3 18.65 -41.60 -10.36
C ALA A 3 17.18 -41.21 -10.55
N GLY A 4 16.40 -41.21 -9.46
CA GLY A 4 15.03 -40.72 -9.45
C GLY A 4 15.02 -39.23 -9.78
N VAL A 5 14.27 -38.86 -10.81
CA VAL A 5 13.94 -37.46 -11.13
C VAL A 5 13.10 -36.94 -9.97
N ALA A 6 13.60 -35.91 -9.29
CA ALA A 6 12.85 -35.24 -8.24
C ALA A 6 11.54 -34.70 -8.82
N GLU A 7 10.42 -35.21 -8.32
CA GLU A 7 9.08 -34.73 -8.67
C GLU A 7 8.98 -33.27 -8.20
N ALA A 8 8.65 -32.38 -9.14
CA ALA A 8 8.52 -30.96 -8.85
C ALA A 8 7.39 -30.75 -7.82
N LEU A 9 7.67 -30.00 -6.76
CA LEU A 9 6.64 -29.60 -5.80
C LEU A 9 5.48 -28.91 -6.56
N PRO A 10 4.22 -29.17 -6.18
CA PRO A 10 3.08 -28.52 -6.80
C PRO A 10 3.24 -27.00 -6.64
N LYS A 11 3.15 -26.26 -7.76
CA LYS A 11 3.09 -24.80 -7.71
C LYS A 11 1.90 -24.42 -6.84
N ALA A 12 2.14 -23.69 -5.76
CA ALA A 12 1.06 -23.06 -5.02
C ALA A 12 0.24 -22.23 -6.01
N GLU A 13 -1.03 -22.57 -6.16
CA GLU A 13 -1.95 -21.84 -7.02
C GLU A 13 -2.27 -20.53 -6.31
N LEU A 14 -1.69 -19.44 -6.81
CA LEU A 14 -1.84 -18.10 -6.24
C LEU A 14 -3.27 -17.60 -6.50
N HIS A 15 -4.19 -17.89 -5.60
CA HIS A 15 -5.48 -17.20 -5.54
C HIS A 15 -5.28 -15.87 -4.81
N VAL A 16 -5.11 -14.80 -5.58
CA VAL A 16 -4.99 -13.42 -5.07
C VAL A 16 -6.17 -12.60 -5.54
N HIS A 17 -7.20 -12.54 -4.71
CA HIS A 17 -8.22 -11.50 -4.82
C HIS A 17 -7.78 -10.29 -4.01
N LEU A 18 -8.01 -9.09 -4.55
CA LEU A 18 -7.73 -7.85 -3.81
C LEU A 18 -8.55 -7.78 -2.50
N ASP A 19 -9.72 -8.44 -2.48
CA ASP A 19 -10.57 -8.55 -1.29
C ASP A 19 -9.89 -9.32 -0.14
N ASP A 20 -8.95 -10.23 -0.47
CA ASP A 20 -8.17 -10.98 0.51
C ASP A 20 -6.87 -10.25 0.92
N TYR A 21 -6.59 -9.07 0.34
CA TYR A 21 -5.35 -8.34 0.59
C TYR A 21 -5.34 -7.74 2.00
N PRO A 22 -4.34 -8.07 2.85
CA PRO A 22 -4.43 -7.84 4.30
C PRO A 22 -4.18 -6.38 4.72
N VAL A 23 -4.05 -5.43 3.79
CA VAL A 23 -3.65 -4.05 4.08
C VAL A 23 -4.54 -3.37 5.14
N ARG A 24 -5.85 -3.63 5.11
CA ARG A 24 -6.77 -3.09 6.10
C ARG A 24 -6.53 -3.69 7.48
N ALA A 25 -6.40 -5.01 7.58
CA ALA A 25 -6.11 -5.70 8.83
C ALA A 25 -4.75 -5.30 9.41
N LEU A 26 -3.73 -5.13 8.57
CA LEU A 26 -2.41 -4.64 8.97
C LEU A 26 -2.51 -3.22 9.53
N HIS A 27 -3.28 -2.35 8.87
CA HIS A 27 -3.48 -0.99 9.34
C HIS A 27 -4.23 -0.94 10.68
N GLU A 28 -5.30 -1.74 10.85
CA GLU A 28 -6.05 -1.88 12.10
C GLU A 28 -5.19 -2.45 13.24
N ALA A 29 -4.21 -3.30 12.91
CA ALA A 29 -3.22 -3.82 13.85
C ALA A 29 -2.07 -2.84 14.17
N GLY A 30 -2.07 -1.63 13.59
CA GLY A 30 -1.04 -0.61 13.82
C GLY A 30 0.27 -0.84 13.04
N VAL A 31 0.28 -1.74 12.05
CA VAL A 31 1.44 -1.94 11.19
C VAL A 31 1.60 -0.73 10.27
N VAL A 32 2.83 -0.23 10.16
CA VAL A 32 3.18 0.88 9.26
C VAL A 32 3.27 0.34 7.84
N THR A 33 2.18 0.48 7.07
CA THR A 33 2.10 0.08 5.66
C THR A 33 1.99 1.30 4.75
N SER A 34 2.64 1.24 3.59
CA SER A 34 2.46 2.16 2.46
C SER A 34 1.95 1.41 1.22
N VAL A 35 1.25 2.13 0.33
CA VAL A 35 0.86 1.61 -0.99
C VAL A 35 1.79 2.22 -2.04
N ASN A 36 2.31 1.37 -2.92
CA ASN A 36 3.29 1.73 -3.94
C ASN A 36 2.85 1.14 -5.29
N SER A 37 3.38 1.68 -6.39
CA SER A 37 3.12 1.19 -7.76
C SER A 37 4.05 0.06 -8.20
N ASP A 38 5.15 -0.17 -7.47
CA ASP A 38 6.26 -1.05 -7.83
C ASP A 38 6.87 -0.68 -9.19
N ASP A 39 6.36 -1.23 -10.30
CA ASP A 39 6.75 -0.92 -11.67
C ASP A 39 5.53 -0.48 -12.53
N PRO A 40 5.09 0.80 -12.46
CA PRO A 40 3.91 1.26 -13.18
C PRO A 40 3.91 0.98 -14.70
N PRO A 41 5.04 1.11 -15.43
CA PRO A 41 5.08 0.76 -16.86
C PRO A 41 4.85 -0.73 -17.14
N CYS A 42 5.19 -1.61 -16.18
CA CYS A 42 5.05 -3.05 -16.32
C CYS A 42 3.63 -3.52 -15.97
N PHE A 43 2.98 -2.88 -15.00
CA PHE A 43 1.66 -3.28 -14.49
C PHE A 43 0.50 -2.44 -15.01
N GLY A 44 0.76 -1.25 -15.56
CA GLY A 44 -0.26 -0.33 -16.04
C GLY A 44 -1.06 0.37 -14.93
N GLY A 45 -0.64 0.25 -13.66
CA GLY A 45 -1.27 0.89 -12.51
C GLY A 45 -0.30 1.84 -11.80
N TYR A 46 -0.70 3.10 -11.67
CA TYR A 46 -0.01 4.09 -10.84
C TYR A 46 -0.50 3.99 -9.39
N VAL A 47 0.21 4.66 -8.48
CA VAL A 47 -0.10 4.61 -7.04
C VAL A 47 -1.56 4.98 -6.73
N ALA A 48 -2.14 5.94 -7.45
CA ALA A 48 -3.53 6.34 -7.28
C ALA A 48 -4.51 5.21 -7.68
N ASP A 49 -4.19 4.45 -8.73
CA ASP A 49 -4.99 3.32 -9.18
C ASP A 49 -4.99 2.21 -8.12
N ASN A 50 -3.83 1.95 -7.51
CA ASN A 50 -3.70 0.97 -6.43
C ASN A 50 -4.48 1.39 -5.17
N HIS A 51 -4.47 2.68 -4.84
CA HIS A 51 -5.31 3.21 -3.77
C HIS A 51 -6.80 3.02 -4.06
N ALA A 52 -7.26 3.29 -5.29
CA ALA A 52 -8.65 3.09 -5.67
C ALA A 52 -9.07 1.62 -5.62
N ALA A 53 -8.22 0.72 -6.12
CA ALA A 53 -8.47 -0.72 -6.13
C ALA A 53 -8.57 -1.33 -4.71
N LEU A 54 -7.89 -0.73 -3.73
CA LEU A 54 -7.94 -1.12 -2.32
C LEU A 54 -9.03 -0.42 -1.51
N GLY A 55 -9.88 0.41 -2.14
CA GLY A 55 -10.91 1.18 -1.44
C GLY A 55 -10.34 2.30 -0.55
N LEU A 56 -9.16 2.80 -0.88
CA LEU A 56 -8.39 3.81 -0.13
C LEU A 56 -8.43 5.20 -0.82
N SER A 57 -9.39 5.45 -1.71
CA SER A 57 -9.45 6.65 -2.57
C SER A 57 -10.32 7.80 -2.04
N THR A 58 -11.38 7.52 -1.29
CA THR A 58 -12.38 8.53 -0.88
C THR A 58 -11.97 9.35 0.35
N ALA A 59 -11.09 8.78 1.16
CA ALA A 59 -10.15 9.50 1.98
C ALA A 59 -8.84 8.76 1.74
N PRO A 60 -7.75 9.42 1.29
CA PRO A 60 -6.45 8.78 1.46
C PRO A 60 -6.44 8.38 2.94
N PRO A 61 -6.28 7.09 3.30
CA PRO A 61 -6.23 6.71 4.68
C PRO A 61 -5.11 7.57 5.22
N ALA A 62 -5.47 8.53 6.08
CA ALA A 62 -4.51 9.50 6.59
C ALA A 62 -3.26 8.76 7.05
N ALA A 63 -3.49 7.60 7.64
CA ALA A 63 -2.48 6.61 7.96
C ALA A 63 -1.60 6.14 6.81
N SER A 64 -2.11 5.63 5.68
CA SER A 64 -1.23 5.16 4.59
C SER A 64 -0.36 6.30 4.04
N ALA A 65 -0.91 7.51 3.88
CA ALA A 65 -0.14 8.67 3.43
C ALA A 65 0.88 9.14 4.49
N ARG A 66 0.48 9.19 5.76
CA ARG A 66 1.37 9.48 6.91
C ARG A 66 2.47 8.42 7.05
N ASN A 67 2.15 7.15 6.85
CA ASN A 67 3.07 6.03 6.91
C ASN A 67 4.14 6.16 5.83
N SER A 68 3.77 6.58 4.62
CA SER A 68 4.75 6.85 3.55
C SER A 68 5.77 7.92 3.94
N PHE A 69 5.36 8.99 4.64
CA PHE A 69 6.32 9.97 5.18
C PHE A 69 7.11 9.40 6.36
N THR A 70 6.44 8.73 7.30
CA THR A 70 7.06 8.15 8.50
C THR A 70 8.13 7.12 8.16
N ALA A 71 7.91 6.31 7.13
CA ALA A 71 8.82 5.27 6.67
C ALA A 71 9.83 5.77 5.61
N SER A 72 9.74 7.03 5.18
CA SER A 72 10.67 7.58 4.19
C SER A 72 12.05 7.86 4.78
N PHE A 73 13.07 7.92 3.91
CA PHE A 73 14.44 8.27 4.29
C PHE A 73 14.70 9.78 4.29
N THR A 74 13.64 10.59 4.36
CA THR A 74 13.77 12.04 4.37
C THR A 74 14.11 12.56 5.78
N PRO A 75 14.76 13.74 5.93
CA PRO A 75 15.00 14.34 7.23
C PRO A 75 13.72 14.53 8.05
N ALA A 76 13.84 14.46 9.39
CA ALA A 76 12.68 14.52 10.30
C ALA A 76 11.80 15.77 10.10
N GLU A 77 12.40 16.90 9.75
CA GLU A 77 11.68 18.14 9.42
C GLU A 77 10.76 17.98 8.19
N GLN A 78 11.19 17.22 7.18
CA GLN A 78 10.42 16.94 5.98
C GLN A 78 9.34 15.89 6.25
N VAL A 79 9.60 14.91 7.12
CA VAL A 79 8.57 13.99 7.63
C VAL A 79 7.45 14.78 8.32
N ALA A 80 7.81 15.67 9.25
CA ALA A 80 6.85 16.48 9.97
C ALA A 80 6.03 17.41 9.05
N ALA A 81 6.70 18.07 8.09
CA ALA A 81 6.04 18.91 7.10
C ALA A 81 5.09 18.10 6.20
N GLY A 82 5.51 16.91 5.77
CA GLY A 82 4.69 16.00 4.97
C GLY A 82 3.43 15.53 5.69
N ILE A 83 3.56 15.11 6.95
CA ILE A 83 2.43 14.72 7.79
C ILE A 83 1.46 15.90 7.98
N ALA A 84 1.97 17.11 8.26
CA ALA A 84 1.12 18.30 8.39
C ALA A 84 0.36 18.63 7.09
N ALA A 85 1.00 18.42 5.93
CA ALA A 85 0.38 18.62 4.63
C ALA A 85 -0.74 17.59 4.36
N VAL A 86 -0.51 16.31 4.70
CA VAL A 86 -1.54 15.25 4.63
C VAL A 86 -2.76 15.63 5.48
N ASP A 87 -2.53 16.08 6.71
CA ASP A 87 -3.60 16.43 7.65
C ASP A 87 -4.42 17.64 7.16
N ALA A 88 -3.75 18.63 6.58
CA ALA A 88 -4.42 19.78 5.98
C ALA A 88 -5.25 19.40 4.75
N ALA A 89 -4.75 18.49 3.91
CA ALA A 89 -5.49 17.98 2.75
C ALA A 89 -6.73 17.19 3.19
N GLN A 90 -6.61 16.35 4.22
CA GLN A 90 -7.72 15.56 4.73
C GLN A 90 -8.85 16.43 5.28
N ARG A 91 -8.53 17.51 6.00
CA ARG A 91 -9.56 18.48 6.46
C ARG A 91 -10.31 19.10 5.29
N LYS A 92 -9.61 19.54 4.24
CA LYS A 92 -10.23 20.11 3.04
C LYS A 92 -11.18 19.15 2.33
N ILE A 93 -10.86 17.85 2.32
CA ILE A 93 -11.72 16.82 1.74
C ILE A 93 -12.95 16.60 2.62
N ALA A 94 -12.78 16.53 3.94
CA ALA A 94 -13.89 16.37 4.88
C ALA A 94 -14.86 17.57 4.88
N ASP A 95 -14.35 18.76 4.62
CA ASP A 95 -15.12 20.02 4.55
C ASP A 95 -15.69 20.28 3.15
N ALA A 96 -15.43 19.42 2.15
CA ALA A 96 -15.97 19.57 0.82
C ALA A 96 -17.49 19.25 0.80
N PRO A 97 -18.30 20.04 0.08
CA PRO A 97 -19.76 19.90 0.06
C PRO A 97 -20.26 18.62 -0.62
#